data_AF-K1W1E8-F1
#
_entry.id   AF-K1W1E8-F1
#
_cell.length_a   1.000
_cell.length_b   1.000
_cell.length_c   1.000
_cell.angle_alpha   90.00
_cell.angle_beta   90.00
_cell.angle_gamma   90.00
#
_symmetry.space_group_name_H-M   'P 1'
#
loop_
_entity.id
_entity.type
_entity.pdbx_description
1 polymer ?
#
loop_
_entity_poly.entity_id
_entity_poly.type
_entity_poly.pdbx_seq_one_letter_code
_entity_poly.pdbx_strand_id
1 'polypeptide(L)'
;MASRHSRTVVFAGAFASLVVMSVLSAALGKVILGFIPKVWTLWAAAVLFLVFGIKMAQEAREMQASHLQDEMREVEEELEEDTAEHDPNSVQLENLEEGRARPLENSLSAPSRDGSPAPGRTHRSSSRSRTRSLSPSRRMRPSISLGAGVGPLKIKEETMLAWRDTARNALEMMTNPVFAQAFALTFLGEWGDRSQITTIAMAGAHSVPVVAFGTILGHSLCTLLAVMGGRLLSTKLSVKHITMLGALSFICFAVMYAYEAWNLPSEVTI
;
A
#
# COMPACT_ATOMS: atom_id res chain seq x y z
N MET A 1 -14.91 2.44 -4.24
CA MET A 1 -14.23 3.56 -3.53
C MET A 1 -12.90 4.00 -4.16
N ALA A 2 -12.68 3.81 -5.47
CA ALA A 2 -11.35 3.94 -6.07
C ALA A 2 -11.07 5.26 -6.83
N SER A 3 -12.03 6.18 -6.94
CA SER A 3 -11.91 7.35 -7.84
C SER A 3 -11.68 8.71 -7.16
N ARG A 4 -11.57 8.81 -5.82
CA ARG A 4 -11.36 10.11 -5.14
C ARG A 4 -10.28 10.17 -4.06
N HIS A 5 -9.51 9.10 -3.84
CA HIS A 5 -8.44 9.09 -2.83
C HIS A 5 -7.11 8.62 -3.40
N SER A 6 -6.01 9.10 -2.81
CA SER A 6 -4.68 8.66 -3.20
C SER A 6 -4.58 7.16 -2.98
N ARG A 7 -4.37 6.41 -4.08
CA ARG A 7 -4.25 4.94 -4.09
C ARG A 7 -3.20 4.45 -3.08
N THR A 8 -2.21 5.30 -2.79
CA THR A 8 -1.19 5.07 -1.78
C THR A 8 -1.72 5.08 -0.34
N VAL A 9 -2.69 5.92 0.01
CA VAL A 9 -3.26 5.99 1.37
C VAL A 9 -4.17 4.79 1.63
N VAL A 10 -4.97 4.38 0.65
CA VAL A 10 -5.80 3.17 0.75
C VAL A 10 -4.93 1.93 0.89
N PHE A 11 -3.90 1.80 0.04
CA PHE A 11 -2.94 0.70 0.12
C PHE A 11 -2.18 0.69 1.44
N ALA A 12 -1.73 1.87 1.92
CA ALA A 12 -1.06 1.99 3.20
C ALA A 12 -1.98 1.58 4.36
N GLY A 13 -3.27 1.92 4.32
CA GLY A 13 -4.26 1.49 5.31
C GLY A 13 -4.46 -0.03 5.32
N ALA A 14 -4.61 -0.64 4.15
CA ALA A 14 -4.74 -2.10 4.02
C ALA A 14 -3.47 -2.83 4.48
N PHE A 15 -2.29 -2.39 4.05
CA PHE A 15 -1.02 -2.98 4.47
C PHE A 15 -0.77 -2.81 5.98
N ALA A 16 -1.07 -1.64 6.54
CA ALA A 16 -0.98 -1.41 7.98
C ALA A 16 -1.92 -2.34 8.76
N SER A 17 -3.13 -2.56 8.26
CA SER A 17 -4.07 -3.52 8.83
C SER A 17 -3.49 -4.94 8.87
N LEU A 18 -2.93 -5.42 7.76
CA LEU A 18 -2.30 -6.75 7.68
C LEU A 18 -1.16 -6.92 8.69
N VAL A 19 -0.29 -5.91 8.83
CA VAL A 19 0.81 -5.95 9.80
C VAL A 19 0.28 -5.99 11.23
N VAL A 20 -0.66 -5.11 11.56
CA VAL A 20 -1.26 -5.05 12.91
C VAL A 20 -1.96 -6.38 13.23
N MET A 21 -2.76 -6.90 12.31
CA MET A 21 -3.44 -8.19 12.45
C MET A 21 -2.45 -9.34 12.67
N SER A 22 -1.34 -9.38 11.91
CA SER A 22 -0.31 -10.42 12.04
C SER A 22 0.33 -10.39 13.44
N VAL A 23 0.69 -9.20 13.92
CA VAL A 23 1.30 -9.03 15.25
C VAL A 23 0.31 -9.37 16.36
N LEU A 24 -0.95 -8.92 16.26
CA LEU A 24 -2.00 -9.23 17.22
C LEU A 24 -2.26 -10.74 17.28
N SER A 25 -2.34 -11.41 16.14
CA SER A 25 -2.54 -12.86 16.06
C SER A 25 -1.40 -13.63 16.74
N ALA A 26 -0.15 -13.23 16.48
CA ALA A 26 1.00 -13.85 17.12
C ALA A 26 1.05 -13.59 18.65
N ALA A 27 0.69 -12.37 19.08
CA ALA A 27 0.59 -12.04 20.49
C ALA A 27 -0.53 -12.83 21.20
N LEU A 28 -1.69 -12.98 20.55
CA LEU A 28 -2.79 -13.80 21.04
C LEU A 28 -2.39 -15.27 21.14
N GLY A 29 -1.64 -15.80 20.18
CA GLY A 29 -1.08 -17.16 20.26
C GLY A 29 -0.25 -17.36 21.52
N LYS A 30 0.65 -16.42 21.82
CA LYS A 30 1.43 -16.46 23.07
C LYS A 30 0.57 -16.40 24.32
N VAL A 31 -0.42 -15.53 24.34
CA VAL A 31 -1.26 -15.30 25.54
C VAL A 31 -2.21 -16.46 25.78
N ILE A 32 -2.89 -16.95 24.74
CA ILE A 32 -3.91 -18.00 24.85
C ILE A 32 -3.25 -19.37 25.03
N LEU A 33 -2.24 -19.71 24.23
CA LEU A 33 -1.61 -21.03 24.23
C LEU A 33 -0.40 -21.10 25.18
N GLY A 34 0.08 -19.98 25.73
CA GLY A 34 1.20 -19.95 26.66
C GLY A 34 0.92 -20.60 28.01
N PHE A 35 -0.36 -20.78 28.36
CA PHE A 35 -0.78 -21.50 29.56
C PHE A 35 -0.98 -23.01 29.32
N ILE A 36 -0.85 -23.47 28.07
CA ILE A 36 -1.11 -24.86 27.67
C ILE A 36 0.25 -25.56 27.49
N PRO A 37 0.43 -26.78 28.04
CA PRO A 37 1.70 -27.49 27.90
C PRO A 37 2.04 -27.76 26.44
N LYS A 38 3.33 -27.71 26.10
CA LYS A 38 3.82 -27.70 24.71
C LYS A 38 3.36 -28.92 23.90
N VAL A 39 3.27 -30.10 24.53
CA VAL A 39 2.78 -31.32 23.87
C VAL A 39 1.34 -31.16 23.38
N TRP A 40 0.46 -30.61 24.21
CA TRP A 40 -0.94 -30.38 23.85
C TRP A 40 -1.07 -29.32 22.76
N THR A 41 -0.30 -28.25 22.85
CA THR A 41 -0.28 -27.19 21.84
C THR A 41 0.20 -27.72 20.47
N LEU A 42 1.22 -28.58 20.43
CA LEU A 42 1.69 -29.19 19.18
C LEU A 42 0.66 -30.15 18.57
N TRP A 43 0.02 -31.01 19.38
CA TRP A 43 -1.06 -31.87 18.90
C TRP A 43 -2.28 -31.08 18.41
N ALA A 44 -2.68 -30.05 19.16
CA ALA A 44 -3.79 -29.18 18.77
C ALA A 44 -3.50 -28.45 17.45
N ALA A 45 -2.29 -27.93 17.28
CA ALA A 45 -1.84 -27.33 16.03
C ALA A 45 -1.83 -28.37 14.90
N ALA A 46 -1.29 -29.58 15.10
CA ALA A 46 -1.30 -30.63 14.09
C ALA A 46 -2.72 -30.96 13.59
N VAL A 47 -3.67 -31.11 14.52
CA VAL A 47 -5.08 -31.37 14.19
C VAL A 47 -5.69 -30.18 13.44
N LEU A 48 -5.46 -28.95 13.90
CA LEU A 48 -5.95 -27.73 13.25
C LEU A 48 -5.45 -27.64 11.81
N PHE A 49 -4.14 -27.79 11.60
CA PHE A 49 -3.51 -27.75 10.28
C PHE A 49 -4.06 -28.85 9.37
N LEU A 50 -4.32 -30.05 9.91
CA LEU A 50 -4.91 -31.15 9.13
C LEU A 50 -6.33 -30.83 8.68
N VAL A 51 -7.17 -30.32 9.60
CA VAL A 51 -8.57 -29.97 9.29
C VAL A 51 -8.62 -28.87 8.24
N PHE A 52 -7.82 -27.81 8.38
CA PHE A 52 -7.73 -26.76 7.36
C PHE A 52 -7.19 -27.27 6.04
N GLY A 53 -6.16 -28.13 6.06
CA GLY A 53 -5.61 -28.73 4.85
C GLY A 53 -6.64 -29.57 4.09
N ILE A 54 -7.40 -30.41 4.79
CA ILE A 54 -8.45 -31.24 4.17
C ILE A 54 -9.58 -30.35 3.62
N LYS A 55 -10.06 -29.37 4.41
CA LYS A 55 -11.12 -28.46 3.95
C LYS A 55 -10.68 -27.64 2.74
N MET A 56 -9.47 -27.08 2.75
CA MET A 56 -8.92 -26.36 1.59
C MET A 56 -8.76 -27.26 0.37
N ALA A 57 -8.37 -28.53 0.55
CA ALA A 57 -8.31 -29.48 -0.56
C ALA A 57 -9.69 -29.82 -1.13
N GLN A 58 -10.72 -29.90 -0.29
CA GLN A 58 -12.11 -30.09 -0.72
C GLN A 58 -12.61 -28.87 -1.50
N GLU A 59 -12.45 -27.67 -0.95
CA GLU A 59 -12.80 -26.42 -1.62
C GLU A 59 -12.10 -26.30 -2.99
N ALA A 60 -10.81 -26.61 -3.07
CA ALA A 60 -10.07 -26.58 -4.33
C ALA A 60 -10.55 -27.62 -5.36
N ARG A 61 -11.05 -28.77 -4.91
CA ARG A 61 -11.61 -29.80 -5.80
C ARG A 61 -12.96 -29.37 -6.37
N GLU A 62 -13.78 -28.75 -5.53
CA GLU A 62 -15.12 -28.26 -5.87
C GLU A 62 -15.08 -27.02 -6.78
N MET A 63 -13.99 -26.26 -6.77
CA MET A 63 -13.74 -25.21 -7.77
C MET A 63 -13.64 -25.81 -9.19
N GLN A 64 -14.75 -25.79 -9.93
CA GLN A 64 -14.75 -25.95 -11.38
C GLN A 64 -14.13 -24.70 -12.00
N ALA A 65 -13.01 -24.87 -12.70
CA ALA A 65 -12.22 -23.77 -13.23
C ALA A 65 -12.97 -22.89 -14.25
N SER A 66 -14.06 -23.39 -14.85
CA SER A 66 -14.89 -22.65 -15.80
C SER A 66 -15.90 -21.71 -15.11
N HIS A 67 -16.70 -22.23 -14.18
CA HIS A 67 -17.77 -21.45 -13.54
C HIS A 67 -17.25 -20.25 -12.72
N LEU A 68 -16.08 -20.40 -12.09
CA LEU A 68 -15.50 -19.34 -11.26
C LEU A 68 -14.88 -18.20 -12.09
N GLN A 69 -14.39 -18.51 -13.30
CA GLN A 69 -13.93 -17.50 -14.25
C GLN A 69 -15.10 -16.74 -14.85
N ASP A 70 -16.22 -17.42 -15.10
CA ASP A 70 -17.44 -16.82 -15.62
C ASP A 70 -18.11 -15.87 -14.60
N GLU A 71 -18.21 -16.25 -13.32
CA GLU A 71 -18.74 -15.36 -12.26
C GLU A 71 -17.81 -14.17 -11.97
N MET A 72 -16.49 -14.37 -11.94
CA MET A 72 -15.56 -13.25 -11.75
C MET A 72 -15.58 -12.29 -12.94
N ARG A 73 -15.79 -12.81 -14.15
CA ARG A 73 -15.93 -11.99 -15.35
C ARG A 73 -17.24 -11.22 -15.35
N GLU A 74 -18.34 -11.83 -14.93
CA GLU A 74 -19.64 -11.15 -14.75
C GLU A 74 -19.53 -10.03 -13.71
N VAL A 75 -18.88 -10.27 -12.56
CA VAL A 75 -18.65 -9.23 -11.54
C VAL A 75 -17.71 -8.13 -12.04
N GLU A 76 -16.70 -8.46 -12.84
CA GLU A 76 -15.83 -7.46 -13.47
C GLU A 76 -16.59 -6.64 -14.51
N GLU A 77 -17.48 -7.27 -15.29
CA GLU A 77 -18.36 -6.59 -16.26
C GLU A 77 -19.41 -5.70 -15.56
N GLU A 78 -20.03 -6.14 -14.46
CA GLU A 78 -20.92 -5.30 -13.63
C GLU A 78 -20.17 -4.12 -12.99
N LEU A 79 -18.94 -4.33 -12.51
CA LEU A 79 -18.12 -3.26 -11.93
C LEU A 79 -17.61 -2.29 -13.00
N GLU A 80 -17.29 -2.77 -14.21
CA GLU A 80 -16.94 -1.91 -15.34
C GLU A 80 -18.16 -1.12 -15.83
N GLU A 81 -19.37 -1.69 -15.84
CA GLU A 81 -20.64 -0.98 -16.11
C GLU A 81 -20.94 0.07 -15.03
N ASP A 82 -20.87 -0.26 -13.75
CA ASP A 82 -21.13 0.69 -12.64
C ASP A 82 -20.08 1.83 -12.60
N THR A 83 -18.85 1.55 -13.04
CA THR A 83 -17.80 2.58 -13.19
C THR A 83 -17.99 3.42 -14.46
N ALA A 84 -18.57 2.86 -15.53
CA ALA A 84 -18.85 3.55 -16.79
C ALA A 84 -20.14 4.38 -16.76
N GLU A 85 -21.18 3.93 -16.05
CA GLU A 85 -22.42 4.69 -15.84
C GLU A 85 -22.24 5.81 -14.79
N HIS A 86 -21.32 5.65 -13.83
CA HIS A 86 -21.03 6.67 -12.81
C HIS A 86 -19.88 7.62 -13.20
N ASP A 87 -19.96 8.24 -14.39
CA ASP A 87 -19.15 9.41 -14.74
C ASP A 87 -19.89 10.72 -14.42
N PRO A 88 -19.73 11.31 -13.21
CA PRO A 88 -20.15 12.68 -12.97
C PRO A 88 -19.03 13.68 -13.23
N ASN A 89 -17.88 13.31 -13.84
CA ASN A 89 -16.84 14.27 -14.22
C ASN A 89 -15.83 13.69 -15.22
N SER A 90 -16.18 13.81 -16.49
CA SER A 90 -15.32 14.11 -17.65
C SER A 90 -14.50 15.39 -17.47
N VAL A 91 -13.91 15.63 -16.29
CA VAL A 91 -13.14 16.85 -16.01
C VAL A 91 -11.69 16.62 -16.41
N GLN A 92 -11.46 17.00 -17.66
CA GLN A 92 -10.30 17.76 -18.10
C GLN A 92 -8.99 16.99 -18.24
N LEU A 93 -9.00 16.01 -19.13
CA LEU A 93 -7.79 15.47 -19.76
C LEU A 93 -7.86 15.54 -21.30
N GLU A 94 -8.47 16.62 -21.81
CA GLU A 94 -8.58 16.91 -23.25
C GLU A 94 -7.94 18.26 -23.64
N ASN A 95 -6.99 18.77 -22.84
CA ASN A 95 -6.27 20.01 -23.16
C ASN A 95 -4.76 19.92 -22.87
N LEU A 96 -4.11 18.79 -23.16
CA LEU A 96 -2.65 18.70 -23.01
C LEU A 96 -1.95 17.73 -23.97
N GLU A 97 -2.52 17.47 -25.14
CA GLU A 97 -1.86 16.66 -26.17
C GLU A 97 -1.82 17.29 -27.58
N GLU A 98 -1.81 18.62 -27.66
CA GLU A 98 -1.38 19.32 -28.88
C GLU A 98 -0.25 20.29 -28.55
N GLY A 99 0.96 19.73 -28.55
CA GLY A 99 2.19 20.46 -28.24
C GLY A 99 3.39 19.89 -28.97
N ARG A 100 3.31 19.71 -30.30
CA ARG A 100 4.46 19.37 -31.14
C ARG A 100 4.73 20.42 -32.22
N ALA A 101 5.87 21.10 -32.02
CA ALA A 101 6.81 21.67 -32.98
C ALA A 101 6.41 22.87 -33.88
N ARG A 102 7.32 23.86 -33.88
CA ARG A 102 7.34 25.13 -34.64
C ARG A 102 7.36 24.91 -36.18
N PRO A 103 7.00 25.89 -37.03
CA PRO A 103 7.96 26.94 -37.40
C PRO A 103 7.38 28.35 -37.68
N LEU A 104 8.34 29.28 -37.68
CA LEU A 104 8.34 30.68 -38.11
C LEU A 104 7.61 30.93 -39.45
N GLU A 105 6.65 31.86 -39.52
CA GLU A 105 6.45 32.66 -40.74
C GLU A 105 5.65 33.96 -40.52
N ASN A 106 6.03 34.94 -41.32
CA ASN A 106 5.65 36.34 -41.32
C ASN A 106 4.15 36.57 -41.53
N SER A 107 3.61 37.62 -40.91
CA SER A 107 2.60 38.46 -41.58
C SER A 107 2.62 39.88 -41.02
N LEU A 108 3.19 40.77 -41.85
CA LEU A 108 2.99 42.21 -41.88
C LEU A 108 1.50 42.56 -41.80
N SER A 109 1.14 43.58 -41.03
CA SER A 109 -0.08 44.38 -41.24
C SER A 109 0.00 45.71 -40.50
N ALA A 110 0.49 46.76 -41.17
CA ALA A 110 0.08 48.15 -40.95
C ALA A 110 0.35 48.98 -42.21
N PRO A 111 -0.66 49.73 -42.70
CA PRO A 111 -0.40 51.12 -43.07
C PRO A 111 -1.52 52.11 -42.68
N SER A 112 -1.10 53.17 -41.98
CA SER A 112 -1.31 54.63 -42.17
C SER A 112 -2.64 55.28 -42.65
N ARG A 113 -3.01 56.35 -41.89
CA ARG A 113 -3.75 57.62 -42.21
C ARG A 113 -5.29 57.51 -42.35
N ASP A 114 -6.15 58.43 -41.89
CA ASP A 114 -6.13 59.90 -41.89
C ASP A 114 -7.25 60.50 -40.97
N GLY A 115 -7.15 61.79 -40.56
CA GLY A 115 -8.31 62.67 -40.24
C GLY A 115 -8.64 63.06 -38.77
N SER A 116 -8.34 64.32 -38.39
CA SER A 116 -8.70 65.06 -37.14
C SER A 116 -10.13 65.70 -37.18
N PRO A 117 -10.56 66.66 -36.29
CA PRO A 117 -10.21 67.05 -34.90
C PRO A 117 -11.44 67.35 -33.96
N ALA A 118 -11.25 67.48 -32.63
CA ALA A 118 -11.88 68.50 -31.75
C ALA A 118 -11.57 68.31 -30.23
N PRO A 119 -11.65 69.35 -29.36
CA PRO A 119 -10.71 69.54 -28.25
C PRO A 119 -11.33 69.54 -26.83
N GLY A 120 -10.49 69.33 -25.81
CA GLY A 120 -10.86 69.51 -24.40
C GLY A 120 -9.64 69.61 -23.48
N ARG A 121 -9.46 70.78 -22.85
CA ARG A 121 -8.37 71.17 -21.94
C ARG A 121 -8.47 70.43 -20.59
N THR A 122 -7.35 70.18 -19.91
CA THR A 122 -6.92 70.93 -18.69
C THR A 122 -5.82 70.21 -17.86
N HIS A 123 -4.86 71.03 -17.43
CA HIS A 123 -4.16 71.05 -16.14
C HIS A 123 -3.11 69.99 -15.72
N ARG A 124 -1.83 70.42 -15.87
CA ARG A 124 -0.94 70.93 -14.80
C ARG A 124 -0.44 69.97 -13.70
N SER A 125 0.88 70.06 -13.51
CA SER A 125 1.68 69.79 -12.28
C SER A 125 1.86 68.33 -11.90
N SER A 126 2.97 67.85 -11.36
CA SER A 126 4.29 68.42 -11.07
C SER A 126 5.15 67.28 -10.51
N SER A 127 6.45 67.52 -10.43
CA SER A 127 7.42 66.89 -9.52
C SER A 127 8.10 65.57 -9.94
N ARG A 128 9.23 65.75 -10.64
CA ARG A 128 10.62 65.66 -10.13
C ARG A 128 11.12 64.33 -9.52
N SER A 129 12.33 63.99 -10.00
CA SER A 129 13.42 63.16 -9.44
C SER A 129 13.34 61.66 -9.74
N ARG A 130 14.09 61.13 -10.72
CA ARG A 130 15.51 60.68 -10.63
C ARG A 130 15.71 59.82 -9.37
N THR A 131 16.04 58.52 -9.50
CA THR A 131 17.41 58.10 -9.82
C THR A 131 17.50 56.77 -10.58
N ARG A 132 18.48 56.74 -11.50
CA ARG A 132 19.11 55.56 -12.10
C ARG A 132 19.63 54.62 -11.02
N SER A 133 19.60 53.31 -11.25
CA SER A 133 20.81 52.56 -11.66
C SER A 133 20.61 51.04 -11.61
N LEU A 134 20.83 50.44 -12.79
CA LEU A 134 21.76 49.33 -13.05
C LEU A 134 21.69 48.08 -12.15
N SER A 135 21.25 46.99 -12.79
CA SER A 135 21.56 45.59 -12.50
C SER A 135 23.06 45.38 -12.22
N PRO A 136 23.46 44.33 -11.46
CA PRO A 136 23.82 43.11 -12.17
C PRO A 136 23.61 41.77 -11.43
N SER A 137 23.49 40.73 -12.25
CA SER A 137 23.53 39.30 -11.99
C SER A 137 24.38 38.84 -10.80
N ARG A 138 23.77 38.08 -9.87
CA ARG A 138 24.50 37.34 -8.83
C ARG A 138 24.56 35.86 -9.18
N ARG A 139 25.76 35.47 -9.64
CA ARG A 139 26.25 34.11 -9.87
C ARG A 139 26.24 33.33 -8.54
N MET A 140 25.40 32.31 -8.43
CA MET A 140 25.36 31.40 -7.28
C MET A 140 26.55 30.44 -7.35
N ARG A 141 27.44 30.50 -6.35
CA ARG A 141 28.54 29.54 -6.16
C ARG A 141 28.06 28.47 -5.18
N PRO A 142 28.22 27.16 -5.44
CA PRO A 142 28.12 26.16 -4.39
C PRO A 142 29.44 26.18 -3.62
N SER A 143 29.42 26.60 -2.35
CA SER A 143 30.55 26.39 -1.44
C SER A 143 30.51 24.93 -0.99
N ILE A 144 31.37 24.09 -1.59
CA ILE A 144 31.70 22.77 -1.05
C ILE A 144 32.50 23.02 0.22
N SER A 145 31.81 22.95 1.37
CA SER A 145 32.45 22.98 2.69
C SER A 145 33.02 21.58 2.96
N LEU A 146 34.33 21.47 2.80
CA LEU A 146 35.11 20.28 3.11
C LEU A 146 35.55 20.37 4.58
N GLY A 147 35.09 19.42 5.41
CA GLY A 147 35.69 19.13 6.71
C GLY A 147 34.99 19.74 7.93
N ALA A 148 34.05 18.97 8.50
CA ALA A 148 33.83 18.94 9.95
C ALA A 148 33.36 17.53 10.30
N GLY A 149 34.10 16.84 11.15
CA GLY A 149 33.80 15.47 11.57
C GLY A 149 32.34 15.36 12.02
N VAL A 150 31.61 14.44 11.39
CA VAL A 150 30.24 14.13 11.78
C VAL A 150 30.32 13.31 13.07
N GLY A 151 30.28 13.99 14.21
CA GLY A 151 30.22 13.33 15.51
C GLY A 151 28.95 12.46 15.63
N PRO A 152 29.01 11.32 16.34
CA PRO A 152 27.88 10.40 16.49
C PRO A 152 26.62 11.04 17.10
N LEU A 153 26.75 12.18 17.77
CA LEU A 153 25.64 12.95 18.33
C LEU A 153 24.85 13.74 17.27
N LYS A 154 25.50 14.25 16.22
CA LYS A 154 24.83 14.97 15.13
C LYS A 154 24.04 14.02 14.24
N ILE A 155 24.55 12.81 14.04
CA ILE A 155 23.81 11.72 13.36
C ILE A 155 22.56 11.36 14.16
N LYS A 156 22.64 11.26 15.48
CA LYS A 156 21.47 11.00 16.34
C LYS A 156 20.41 12.10 16.25
N GLU A 157 20.79 13.39 16.24
CA GLU A 157 19.80 14.47 16.10
C GLU A 157 19.14 14.50 14.72
N GLU A 158 19.92 14.39 13.63
CA GLU A 158 19.33 14.42 12.28
C GLU A 158 18.48 13.18 11.98
N THR A 159 18.88 12.00 12.46
CA THR A 159 18.03 10.80 12.38
C THR A 159 16.77 10.94 13.22
N MET A 160 16.85 11.44 14.45
CA MET A 160 15.69 11.65 15.32
C MET A 160 14.70 12.65 14.74
N LEU A 161 15.17 13.72 14.10
CA LEU A 161 14.32 14.69 13.41
C LEU A 161 13.63 14.05 12.20
N ALA A 162 14.36 13.30 11.38
CA ALA A 162 13.78 12.55 10.25
C ALA A 162 12.73 11.51 10.71
N TRP A 163 12.99 10.80 11.81
CA TRP A 163 12.02 9.87 12.40
C TRP A 163 10.78 10.59 12.94
N ARG A 164 10.94 11.76 13.58
CA ARG A 164 9.80 12.55 14.08
C ARG A 164 8.94 13.09 12.95
N ASP A 165 9.56 13.58 11.88
CA ASP A 165 8.82 14.09 10.72
C ASP A 165 8.11 12.94 9.99
N THR A 166 8.78 11.80 9.84
CA THR A 166 8.15 10.57 9.30
C THR A 166 6.98 10.11 10.18
N ALA A 167 7.14 10.13 11.51
CA ALA A 167 6.09 9.75 12.45
C ALA A 167 4.91 10.74 12.43
N ARG A 168 5.17 12.04 12.32
CA ARG A 168 4.12 13.06 12.18
C ARG A 168 3.36 12.88 10.88
N ASN A 169 4.06 12.73 9.76
CA ASN A 169 3.45 12.49 8.46
C ASN A 169 2.63 11.18 8.44
N ALA A 170 3.13 10.13 9.12
CA ALA A 170 2.38 8.89 9.29
C ALA A 170 1.13 9.08 10.17
N LEU A 171 1.21 9.86 11.24
CA LEU A 171 0.06 10.15 12.11
C LEU A 171 -1.00 11.00 11.41
N GLU A 172 -0.57 11.99 10.62
CA GLU A 172 -1.43 12.78 9.75
C GLU A 172 -2.09 11.91 8.66
N MET A 173 -1.37 10.90 8.15
CA MET A 173 -1.94 9.91 7.25
C MET A 173 -2.93 8.96 7.96
N MET A 174 -2.62 8.53 9.19
CA MET A 174 -3.47 7.64 9.99
C MET A 174 -4.79 8.30 10.42
N THR A 175 -4.78 9.63 10.57
CA THR A 175 -5.97 10.42 10.92
C THR A 175 -6.85 10.75 9.71
N ASN A 176 -6.42 10.41 8.50
CA ASN A 176 -7.25 10.53 7.30
C ASN A 176 -8.43 9.55 7.38
N PRO A 177 -9.69 10.01 7.23
CA PRO A 177 -10.87 9.13 7.31
C PRO A 177 -10.81 7.96 6.33
N VAL A 178 -10.15 8.14 5.19
CA VAL A 178 -9.98 7.11 4.15
C VAL A 178 -9.01 6.03 4.59
N PHE A 179 -7.92 6.43 5.25
CA PHE A 179 -6.97 5.49 5.81
C PHE A 179 -7.67 4.63 6.86
N ALA A 180 -8.36 5.28 7.81
CA ALA A 180 -9.07 4.59 8.88
C ALA A 180 -10.15 3.64 8.34
N GLN A 181 -10.86 4.06 7.29
CA GLN A 181 -11.87 3.24 6.64
C GLN A 181 -11.26 2.03 5.91
N ALA A 182 -10.22 2.23 5.11
CA ALA A 182 -9.52 1.13 4.42
C ALA A 182 -8.89 0.15 5.43
N PHE A 183 -8.28 0.69 6.49
CA PHE A 183 -7.75 -0.08 7.60
C PHE A 183 -8.85 -0.91 8.27
N ALA A 184 -9.94 -0.28 8.71
CA ALA A 184 -11.02 -0.95 9.44
C ALA A 184 -11.73 -1.99 8.58
N LEU A 185 -11.99 -1.68 7.31
CA LEU A 185 -12.60 -2.63 6.37
C LEU A 185 -11.72 -3.86 6.16
N THR A 186 -10.40 -3.66 5.96
CA THR A 186 -9.45 -4.76 5.80
C THR A 186 -9.31 -5.54 7.10
N PHE A 187 -9.21 -4.84 8.23
CA PHE A 187 -8.99 -5.45 9.55
C PHE A 187 -10.17 -6.30 9.98
N LEU A 188 -11.39 -5.76 9.89
CA LEU A 188 -12.60 -6.46 10.27
C LEU A 188 -12.99 -7.52 9.25
N GLY A 189 -12.70 -7.30 7.97
CA GLY A 189 -12.95 -8.28 6.91
C GLY A 189 -12.07 -9.53 7.03
N GLU A 190 -10.80 -9.35 7.42
CA GLU A 190 -9.85 -10.44 7.64
C GLU A 190 -9.87 -10.96 9.09
N TRP A 191 -10.67 -10.36 9.99
CA TRP A 191 -10.71 -10.78 11.38
C TRP A 191 -11.27 -12.21 11.49
N GLY A 192 -10.50 -13.10 12.10
CA GLY A 192 -10.86 -14.50 12.28
C GLY A 192 -10.70 -15.36 11.02
N ASP A 193 -9.97 -14.88 10.01
CA ASP A 193 -9.68 -15.67 8.83
C ASP A 193 -8.76 -16.89 9.13
N ARG A 194 -8.61 -17.75 8.11
CA ARG A 194 -7.76 -18.93 8.19
C ARG A 194 -6.31 -18.58 8.52
N SER A 195 -5.78 -17.49 7.98
CA SER A 195 -4.38 -17.09 8.22
C SER A 195 -4.14 -16.63 9.65
N GLN A 196 -5.11 -15.95 10.28
CA GLN A 196 -5.06 -15.54 11.69
C GLN A 196 -5.06 -16.73 12.64
N ILE A 197 -5.99 -17.69 12.45
CA ILE A 197 -6.06 -18.89 13.31
C ILE A 197 -4.77 -19.71 13.18
N THR A 198 -4.23 -19.81 11.95
CA THR A 198 -2.95 -20.48 11.67
C THR A 198 -1.78 -19.79 12.37
N THR A 199 -1.74 -18.46 12.34
CA THR A 199 -0.69 -17.66 12.98
C THR A 199 -0.74 -17.80 14.51
N ILE A 200 -1.94 -17.79 15.10
CA ILE A 200 -2.15 -18.03 16.54
C ILE A 200 -1.59 -19.39 16.93
N ALA A 201 -1.91 -20.45 16.17
CA ALA A 201 -1.43 -21.81 16.44
C ALA A 201 0.10 -21.92 16.34
N MET A 202 0.71 -21.36 15.29
CA MET A 202 2.16 -21.36 15.13
C MET A 202 2.86 -20.57 16.24
N ALA A 203 2.31 -19.43 16.64
CA ALA A 203 2.88 -18.60 17.72
C ALA A 203 2.75 -19.24 19.11
N GLY A 204 1.79 -20.16 19.30
CA GLY A 204 1.71 -20.99 20.50
C GLY A 204 2.74 -22.13 20.53
N ALA A 205 3.11 -22.68 19.36
CA ALA A 205 4.04 -23.79 19.27
C ALA A 205 5.52 -23.37 19.16
N HIS A 206 5.78 -22.20 18.56
CA HIS A 206 7.12 -21.68 18.32
C HIS A 206 7.30 -20.26 18.86
N SER A 207 8.50 -19.71 18.74
CA SER A 207 8.81 -18.36 19.21
C SER A 207 8.06 -17.29 18.42
N VAL A 208 7.28 -16.48 19.13
CA VAL A 208 6.46 -15.37 18.60
C VAL A 208 7.21 -14.43 17.65
N PRO A 209 8.47 -13.99 17.91
CA PRO A 209 9.15 -13.05 17.01
C PRO A 209 9.43 -13.66 15.64
N VAL A 210 9.81 -14.94 15.59
CA VAL A 210 10.09 -15.65 14.33
C VAL A 210 8.80 -15.87 13.55
N VAL A 211 7.72 -16.26 14.22
CA VAL A 211 6.41 -16.46 13.60
C VAL A 211 5.85 -15.14 13.06
N ALA A 212 5.91 -14.07 13.85
CA ALA A 212 5.44 -12.75 13.42
C ALA A 212 6.22 -12.24 12.21
N PHE A 213 7.56 -12.37 12.22
CA PHE A 213 8.40 -11.97 11.09
C PHE A 213 8.08 -12.78 9.82
N GLY A 214 8.00 -14.11 9.93
CA GLY A 214 7.65 -14.98 8.81
C GLY A 214 6.26 -14.68 8.24
N THR A 215 5.28 -14.43 9.11
CA THR A 215 3.89 -14.10 8.73
C THR A 215 3.82 -12.76 8.00
N ILE A 216 4.46 -11.73 8.54
CA ILE A 216 4.52 -10.40 7.90
C ILE A 216 5.20 -10.48 6.54
N LEU A 217 6.33 -11.20 6.43
CA LEU A 217 7.01 -11.38 5.15
C LEU A 217 6.15 -12.13 4.13
N GLY A 218 5.49 -13.21 4.56
CA GLY A 218 4.60 -14.00 3.71
C GLY A 218 3.42 -13.17 3.18
N HIS A 219 2.71 -12.47 4.07
CA HIS A 219 1.61 -11.58 3.65
C HIS A 219 2.10 -10.42 2.82
N SER A 220 3.26 -9.82 3.13
CA SER A 220 3.83 -8.74 2.33
C SER A 220 4.13 -9.22 0.91
N LEU A 221 4.73 -10.41 0.76
CA LEU A 221 5.01 -11.00 -0.54
C LEU A 221 3.72 -11.30 -1.30
N CYS A 222 2.72 -11.89 -0.65
CA CYS A 222 1.42 -12.18 -1.24
C CYS A 222 0.72 -10.90 -1.74
N THR A 223 0.67 -9.86 -0.90
CA THR A 223 0.07 -8.57 -1.21
C THR A 223 0.83 -7.87 -2.34
N LEU A 224 2.17 -7.91 -2.35
CA LEU A 224 2.97 -7.34 -3.44
C LEU A 224 2.72 -8.07 -4.76
N LEU A 225 2.63 -9.40 -4.76
CA LEU A 225 2.31 -10.17 -5.96
C LEU A 225 0.90 -9.86 -6.49
N ALA A 226 -0.08 -9.69 -5.61
CA ALA A 226 -1.43 -9.29 -6.00
C ALA A 226 -1.47 -7.88 -6.61
N VAL A 227 -0.70 -6.93 -6.06
CA VAL A 227 -0.64 -5.55 -6.56
C VAL A 227 0.15 -5.43 -7.86
N MET A 228 1.30 -6.10 -7.96
CA MET A 228 2.10 -6.14 -9.20
C MET A 228 1.36 -6.91 -10.29
N GLY A 229 0.61 -7.93 -9.90
CA GLY A 229 -0.25 -8.74 -10.74
C GLY A 229 -1.60 -8.13 -11.04
N GLY A 230 -1.67 -6.85 -11.42
CA GLY A 230 -2.91 -6.16 -11.83
C GLY A 230 -3.60 -6.81 -13.06
N ARG A 231 -4.26 -6.02 -13.94
CA ARG A 231 -5.11 -6.48 -15.07
C ARG A 231 -4.57 -7.62 -15.99
N LEU A 232 -3.33 -8.06 -15.85
CA LEU A 232 -2.68 -9.15 -16.59
C LEU A 232 -2.56 -10.50 -15.85
N LEU A 233 -2.83 -10.59 -14.53
CA LEU A 233 -2.59 -11.83 -13.77
C LEU A 233 -3.83 -12.76 -13.68
N SER A 234 -5.03 -12.23 -13.95
CA SER A 234 -6.33 -12.93 -13.86
C SER A 234 -6.48 -14.15 -14.78
N THR A 235 -5.79 -14.20 -15.92
CA THR A 235 -6.07 -15.23 -16.96
C THR A 235 -5.25 -16.52 -16.86
N LYS A 236 -4.22 -16.60 -15.99
CA LYS A 236 -3.29 -17.76 -15.97
C LYS A 236 -3.00 -18.35 -14.59
N LEU A 237 -3.24 -17.62 -13.50
CA LEU A 237 -3.14 -18.18 -12.15
C LEU A 237 -4.49 -18.75 -11.73
N SER A 238 -4.67 -20.05 -11.99
CA SER A 238 -5.86 -20.77 -11.53
C SER A 238 -5.88 -20.78 -10.00
N VAL A 239 -6.88 -20.10 -9.42
CA VAL A 239 -7.17 -20.04 -7.98
C VAL A 239 -7.12 -21.44 -7.35
N LYS A 240 -7.62 -22.45 -8.06
CA LYS A 240 -7.54 -23.86 -7.69
C LYS A 240 -6.12 -24.34 -7.36
N HIS A 241 -5.11 -23.96 -8.15
CA HIS A 241 -3.72 -24.38 -7.91
C HIS A 241 -3.14 -23.70 -6.68
N ILE A 242 -3.48 -22.42 -6.45
CA ILE A 242 -3.06 -21.66 -5.28
C ILE A 242 -3.70 -22.26 -4.01
N THR A 243 -5.01 -22.58 -4.06
CA THR A 243 -5.73 -23.24 -2.96
C THR A 243 -5.19 -24.66 -2.71
N MET A 244 -4.89 -25.43 -3.76
CA MET A 244 -4.25 -26.75 -3.64
C MET A 244 -2.85 -26.68 -3.02
N LEU A 245 -2.04 -25.68 -3.40
CA LEU A 245 -0.72 -25.43 -2.81
C LEU A 245 -0.82 -25.10 -1.32
N GLY A 246 -1.80 -24.25 -0.96
CA GLY A 246 -2.12 -23.96 0.43
C GLY A 246 -2.52 -25.22 1.19
N ALA A 247 -3.46 -26.01 0.67
CA ALA A 247 -3.91 -27.26 1.26
C ALA A 247 -2.76 -28.25 1.51
N LEU A 248 -1.86 -28.42 0.52
CA LEU A 248 -0.68 -29.27 0.66
C LEU A 248 0.25 -28.75 1.77
N SER A 249 0.48 -27.44 1.82
CA SER A 249 1.32 -26.82 2.87
C SER A 249 0.74 -27.05 4.26
N PHE A 250 -0.58 -26.93 4.42
CA PHE A 250 -1.29 -27.23 5.67
C PHE A 250 -1.12 -28.69 6.09
N ILE A 251 -1.26 -29.64 5.16
CA ILE A 251 -1.06 -31.08 5.44
C ILE A 251 0.41 -31.37 5.83
N CYS A 252 1.38 -30.76 5.14
CA CYS A 252 2.79 -30.90 5.50
C CYS A 252 3.08 -30.39 6.92
N PHE A 253 2.53 -29.23 7.30
CA PHE A 253 2.66 -28.72 8.67
C PHE A 253 1.97 -29.62 9.68
N ALA A 254 0.80 -30.18 9.37
CA ALA A 254 0.12 -31.13 10.24
C ALA A 254 1.01 -32.34 10.58
N VAL A 255 1.65 -32.94 9.56
CA VAL A 255 2.56 -34.08 9.75
C VAL A 255 3.80 -33.65 10.53
N MET A 256 4.39 -32.49 10.20
CA MET A 256 5.57 -31.96 10.89
C MET A 256 5.31 -31.75 12.39
N TYR A 257 4.17 -31.14 12.73
CA TYR A 257 3.79 -30.88 14.13
C TYR A 257 3.44 -32.16 14.88
N ALA A 258 2.78 -33.12 14.23
CA ALA A 258 2.52 -34.42 14.84
C ALA A 258 3.84 -35.16 15.12
N TYR A 259 4.81 -35.08 14.22
CA TYR A 259 6.14 -35.64 14.42
C TYR A 259 6.91 -34.93 15.55
N GLU A 260 6.85 -33.60 15.64
CA GLU A 260 7.46 -32.86 16.74
C GLU A 260 6.81 -33.20 18.08
N ALA A 261 5.48 -33.32 18.12
CA ALA A 261 4.75 -33.73 19.31
C ALA A 261 5.13 -35.14 19.77
N TRP A 262 5.31 -36.07 18.83
CA TRP A 262 5.70 -37.45 19.11
C TRP A 262 7.12 -37.58 19.67
N ASN A 263 8.04 -36.73 19.19
CA ASN A 263 9.46 -36.76 19.60
C ASN A 263 9.78 -35.82 20.76
N LEU A 264 8.80 -35.11 21.31
CA LEU A 264 9.07 -34.16 22.38
C LEU A 264 9.52 -34.91 23.65
N PRO A 265 10.70 -34.58 24.23
CA PRO A 265 11.18 -35.25 25.43
C PRO A 265 10.21 -35.06 26.59
N SER A 266 9.95 -36.13 27.35
CA SER A 266 9.00 -36.15 28.46
C SER A 266 9.28 -35.10 29.54
N GLU A 267 10.52 -34.61 29.65
CA GLU A 267 10.92 -33.57 30.61
C GLU A 267 10.38 -32.17 30.29
N VAL A 268 9.89 -31.94 29.07
CA VAL A 268 9.31 -30.65 28.62
C VAL A 268 7.76 -30.68 28.70
N THR A 269 7.19 -31.74 29.29
CA THR A 269 5.73 -32.00 29.29
C THR A 269 4.98 -31.36 30.47
N ILE A 270 5.69 -30.80 31.46
CA ILE A 270 5.12 -30.23 32.69
C ILE A 270 5.06 -28.71 32.60
#